data_AF-A0A6N4XSD9-F1
#
_entry.id   AF-A0A6N4XSD9-F1
#
_cell.length_a   1.000
_cell.length_b   1.000
_cell.length_c   1.000
_cell.angle_alpha   90.00
_cell.angle_beta   90.00
_cell.angle_gamma   90.00
#
_symmetry.space_group_name_H-M   'P 1'
#
loop_
_entity.id
_entity.type
_entity.pdbx_description
1 polymer ?
#
loop_
_entity_poly.entity_id
_entity_poly.type
_entity_poly.pdbx_seq_one_letter_code
_entity_poly.pdbx_strand_id
1 'polypeptide(L)'
;MEKEYKELYAKIDKILEIQEFILKRLDDGVVLFKNNHNPSPSSTKKLTKEEQRMKTERLMEDIRLSLEYGHQLQRQFNLAVQPHINRIRAYLETKNPSVFDGLKKDN
;
A
#
# COMPACT_ATOMS: atom_id res chain seq x y z
N MET A 1 -4.55 -0.02 -33.28
CA MET A 1 -5.96 0.07 -32.85
C MET A 1 -6.48 -1.28 -32.36
N GLU A 2 -6.98 -2.19 -33.19
CA GLU A 2 -7.67 -3.41 -32.71
C GLU A 2 -6.79 -4.36 -31.87
N LYS A 3 -5.52 -4.53 -32.27
CA LYS A 3 -4.53 -5.33 -31.52
C LYS A 3 -4.19 -4.73 -30.15
N GLU A 4 -4.10 -3.40 -30.07
CA GLU A 4 -3.81 -2.67 -28.83
C GLU A 4 -4.98 -2.73 -27.86
N TYR A 5 -6.22 -2.65 -28.37
CA TYR A 5 -7.42 -2.88 -27.55
C TYR A 5 -7.45 -4.30 -27.00
N LYS A 6 -7.14 -5.30 -27.82
CA LYS A 6 -7.09 -6.70 -27.38
C LYS A 6 -6.04 -6.94 -26.29
N GLU A 7 -4.87 -6.33 -26.41
CA GLU A 7 -3.83 -6.38 -25.36
C GLU A 7 -4.25 -5.64 -24.08
N LEU A 8 -4.98 -4.53 -24.21
CA LEU A 8 -5.51 -3.79 -23.07
C LEU A 8 -6.55 -4.61 -22.31
N TYR A 9 -7.49 -5.25 -23.01
CA TYR A 9 -8.48 -6.13 -22.39
C TYR A 9 -7.82 -7.30 -21.66
N ALA A 10 -6.83 -7.95 -22.27
CA ALA A 10 -6.09 -9.03 -21.61
C ALA A 10 -5.37 -8.58 -20.33
N LYS A 11 -4.86 -7.34 -20.29
CA LYS A 11 -4.27 -6.76 -19.08
C LYS A 11 -5.31 -6.48 -18.01
N ILE A 12 -6.50 -6.01 -18.40
CA ILE A 12 -7.61 -5.75 -17.49
C ILE A 12 -8.12 -7.06 -16.87
N ASP A 13 -8.33 -8.10 -17.68
CA ASP A 13 -8.76 -9.42 -17.20
C ASP A 13 -7.79 -9.99 -16.16
N LYS A 14 -6.48 -9.89 -16.45
CA LYS A 14 -5.44 -10.33 -15.51
C LYS A 14 -5.42 -9.53 -14.20
N ILE A 15 -5.75 -8.24 -14.24
CA ILE A 15 -5.88 -7.42 -13.03
C ILE A 15 -7.09 -7.88 -12.21
N LEU A 16 -8.21 -8.17 -12.86
CA LEU A 16 -9.43 -8.65 -12.19
C LEU A 16 -9.20 -10.01 -11.52
N GLU A 17 -8.54 -10.95 -12.21
CA GLU A 17 -8.17 -12.25 -11.63
C GLU A 17 -7.28 -12.12 -10.39
N ILE A 18 -6.29 -11.22 -10.45
CA ILE A 18 -5.40 -10.96 -9.31
C ILE A 18 -6.18 -10.34 -8.15
N GLN A 19 -7.10 -9.41 -8.42
CA GLN A 19 -7.95 -8.80 -7.39
C GLN A 19 -8.87 -9.83 -6.73
N GLU A 20 -9.51 -10.70 -7.51
CA GLU A 20 -10.36 -11.78 -6.98
C GLU A 20 -9.55 -12.76 -6.13
N PHE A 21 -8.34 -13.11 -6.57
CA PHE A 21 -7.44 -13.95 -5.79
C PHE A 21 -7.02 -13.31 -4.46
N ILE A 22 -6.70 -12.00 -4.46
CA ILE A 22 -6.36 -11.26 -3.24
C ILE A 22 -7.57 -11.20 -2.30
N LEU A 23 -8.76 -10.90 -2.81
CA LEU A 23 -9.99 -10.86 -2.01
C LEU A 23 -10.29 -12.21 -1.36
N LYS A 24 -10.19 -13.30 -2.14
CA LYS A 24 -10.34 -14.66 -1.62
C LYS A 24 -9.30 -15.00 -0.54
N ARG A 25 -8.04 -14.59 -0.74
CA ARG A 25 -6.98 -14.76 0.26
C ARG A 25 -7.19 -13.91 1.51
N LEU A 26 -7.81 -12.75 1.40
CA LEU A 26 -8.17 -11.91 2.54
C LEU A 26 -9.34 -12.50 3.33
N ASP A 27 -10.36 -13.05 2.65
CA ASP A 27 -11.44 -13.81 3.27
C ASP A 27 -10.91 -15.06 3.96
N ASP A 28 -10.00 -15.80 3.32
CA ASP A 28 -9.30 -16.94 3.92
C ASP A 28 -8.36 -16.48 5.07
N GLY A 29 -7.84 -15.25 5.00
CA GLY A 29 -7.03 -14.60 6.02
C GLY A 29 -7.78 -14.25 7.30
N VAL A 30 -9.09 -14.04 7.22
CA VAL A 30 -9.97 -13.95 8.40
C VAL A 30 -10.04 -15.29 9.14
N VAL A 31 -9.78 -16.41 8.46
CA VAL A 31 -9.74 -17.76 9.05
C VAL A 31 -8.34 -18.15 9.56
N LEU A 32 -7.25 -17.51 9.09
CA LEU A 32 -5.86 -17.83 9.47
C LEU A 32 -5.48 -17.50 10.93
N PHE A 33 -6.37 -16.94 11.74
CA PHE A 33 -6.19 -16.88 13.20
C PHE A 33 -6.71 -18.12 13.94
N LYS A 34 -7.14 -19.18 13.23
CA LYS A 34 -7.40 -20.49 13.84
C LYS A 34 -6.15 -21.39 13.74
N ASN A 35 -5.32 -21.27 14.77
CA ASN A 35 -4.44 -22.29 15.35
C ASN A 35 -3.36 -22.95 14.46
N ASN A 36 -2.10 -22.59 14.72
CA ASN A 36 -1.05 -23.53 15.18
C ASN A 36 0.29 -22.81 15.39
N HIS A 37 0.40 -22.08 16.50
CA HIS A 37 1.70 -21.79 17.08
C HIS A 37 1.57 -21.87 18.59
N ASN A 38 2.37 -22.75 19.21
CA ASN A 38 2.59 -22.73 20.65
C ASN A 38 2.88 -21.29 21.07
N PRO A 39 2.02 -20.63 21.87
CA PRO A 39 2.31 -19.30 22.32
C PRO A 39 3.43 -19.41 23.36
N SER A 40 4.65 -19.08 22.95
CA SER A 40 5.56 -18.43 23.89
C SER A 40 4.78 -17.24 24.49
N PRO A 41 4.81 -17.01 25.81
CA PRO A 41 4.07 -15.94 26.46
C PRO A 41 4.73 -14.58 26.18
N SER A 42 5.07 -14.28 24.93
CA SER A 42 5.12 -12.92 24.44
C SER A 42 3.68 -12.44 24.44
N SER A 43 3.32 -11.61 25.42
CA SER A 43 2.02 -10.99 25.58
C SER A 43 1.48 -10.43 24.25
N THR A 44 0.78 -11.26 23.46
CA THR A 44 -0.01 -10.79 22.33
C THR A 44 -1.18 -10.08 22.96
N LYS A 45 -1.01 -8.79 23.21
CA LYS A 45 -2.11 -7.90 23.59
C LYS A 45 -3.14 -8.06 22.47
N LYS A 46 -4.23 -8.78 22.75
CA LYS A 46 -5.37 -8.85 21.85
C LYS A 46 -5.83 -7.41 21.68
N LEU A 47 -5.61 -6.86 20.49
CA LEU A 47 -6.02 -5.51 20.17
C LEU A 47 -7.52 -5.44 20.40
N THR A 48 -7.93 -4.47 21.20
CA THR A 48 -9.33 -4.13 21.39
C THR A 48 -9.96 -3.82 20.03
N LYS A 49 -11.29 -4.01 19.93
CA LYS A 49 -12.04 -3.72 18.70
C LYS A 49 -11.77 -2.28 18.20
N GLU A 50 -11.56 -1.35 19.12
CA GLU A 50 -11.20 0.04 18.84
C GLU A 50 -9.80 0.18 18.22
N GLU A 51 -8.79 -0.50 18.77
CA GLU A 51 -7.44 -0.46 18.20
C GLU A 51 -7.37 -1.11 16.81
N GLN A 52 -8.19 -2.13 16.55
CA GLN A 52 -8.30 -2.72 15.21
C GLN A 52 -8.91 -1.71 14.22
N ARG A 53 -9.99 -1.03 14.61
CA ARG A 53 -10.62 0.00 13.78
C ARG A 53 -9.66 1.13 13.45
N MET A 54 -8.95 1.66 14.45
CA MET A 54 -7.96 2.72 14.26
C MET A 54 -6.81 2.30 13.33
N LYS A 55 -6.41 1.02 13.38
CA LYS A 55 -5.40 0.48 12.45
C LYS A 55 -5.92 0.41 11.02
N THR A 56 -7.16 -0.04 10.83
CA THR A 56 -7.78 -0.09 9.50
C THR A 56 -7.93 1.30 8.91
N GLU A 57 -8.40 2.28 9.68
CA GLU A 57 -8.54 3.67 9.23
C GLU A 57 -7.18 4.27 8.83
N ARG A 58 -6.12 4.04 9.61
CA ARG A 58 -4.76 4.47 9.24
C ARG A 58 -4.26 3.80 7.97
N LEU A 59 -4.51 2.50 7.80
CA LEU A 59 -4.11 1.77 6.60
C LEU A 59 -4.84 2.30 5.36
N MET A 60 -6.13 2.57 5.47
CA MET A 60 -6.91 3.15 4.37
C MET A 60 -6.36 4.53 3.97
N GLU A 61 -6.02 5.37 4.94
CA GLU A 61 -5.42 6.67 4.68
C GLU A 61 -4.03 6.55 4.05
N ASP A 62 -3.18 5.63 4.53
CA ASP A 62 -1.87 5.38 3.95
C ASP A 62 -1.96 4.93 2.48
N ILE A 63 -2.91 4.03 2.17
CA ILE A 63 -3.18 3.58 0.80
C ILE A 63 -3.64 4.76 -0.07
N ARG A 64 -4.59 5.57 0.43
CA ARG A 64 -5.10 6.74 -0.28
C ARG A 64 -3.99 7.72 -0.63
N LEU A 65 -3.17 8.08 0.36
CA LEU A 65 -2.06 9.02 0.17
C LEU A 65 -1.02 8.48 -0.82
N SER A 66 -0.72 7.18 -0.77
CA SER A 66 0.19 6.55 -1.73
C SER A 66 -0.35 6.62 -3.16
N LEU A 67 -1.65 6.36 -3.36
CA LEU A 67 -2.27 6.39 -4.68
C LEU A 67 -2.39 7.81 -5.24
N GLU A 68 -2.76 8.76 -4.40
CA GLU A 68 -2.99 10.16 -4.80
C GLU A 68 -1.68 10.89 -5.11
N TYR A 69 -0.67 10.73 -4.24
CA TYR A 69 0.55 11.53 -4.30
C TYR A 69 1.80 10.78 -4.75
N GLY A 70 1.87 9.45 -4.60
CA GLY A 70 3.10 8.67 -4.80
C GLY A 70 3.73 8.88 -6.18
N HIS A 71 2.97 8.60 -7.24
CA HIS A 71 3.43 8.80 -8.62
C HIS A 71 3.64 10.28 -9.00
N GLN A 72 2.83 11.19 -8.46
CA GLN A 72 2.96 12.62 -8.73
C GLN A 72 4.27 13.16 -8.18
N LEU A 73 4.57 12.88 -6.91
CA LEU A 73 5.78 13.29 -6.23
C LEU A 73 7.03 12.65 -6.84
N GLN A 74 6.95 11.38 -7.23
CA GLN A 74 8.05 10.71 -7.95
C GLN A 74 8.45 11.49 -9.20
N ARG A 75 7.47 11.89 -10.03
CA ARG A 75 7.73 12.66 -11.25
C ARG A 75 8.20 14.08 -10.95
N GLN A 76 7.52 14.75 -10.03
CA GLN A 76 7.81 16.15 -9.68
C GLN A 76 9.24 16.36 -9.18
N PHE A 77 9.75 15.43 -8.36
CA PHE A 77 11.09 15.53 -7.77
C PHE A 77 12.14 14.66 -8.48
N ASN A 78 11.82 14.09 -9.64
CA ASN A 78 12.68 13.19 -10.41
C ASN A 78 13.28 12.06 -9.54
N LEU A 79 12.42 11.36 -8.80
CA LEU A 79 12.83 10.30 -7.88
C LEU A 79 13.03 8.97 -8.62
N ALA A 80 14.00 8.18 -8.16
CA ALA A 80 14.27 6.84 -8.68
C ALA A 80 13.09 5.90 -8.45
N VAL A 81 12.43 6.02 -7.30
CA VAL A 81 11.27 5.22 -6.87
C VAL A 81 10.19 6.10 -6.27
N GLN A 82 8.97 5.56 -6.14
CA GLN A 82 7.90 6.25 -5.41
C GLN A 82 8.30 6.45 -3.94
N PRO A 83 8.06 7.64 -3.36
CA PRO A 83 8.37 7.90 -1.97
C PRO A 83 7.48 7.07 -1.05
N HIS A 84 8.06 6.53 0.03
CA HIS A 84 7.32 5.83 1.06
C HIS A 84 6.34 6.77 1.79
N ILE A 85 5.26 6.22 2.36
CA ILE A 85 4.17 6.98 2.96
C ILE A 85 4.62 8.00 4.01
N ASN A 86 5.62 7.65 4.84
CA ASN A 86 6.17 8.56 5.85
C ASN A 86 6.79 9.82 5.23
N ARG A 87 7.44 9.70 4.06
CA ARG A 87 8.03 10.84 3.34
C ARG A 87 6.94 11.67 2.65
N ILE A 88 5.90 11.02 2.12
CA ILE A 88 4.72 11.71 1.58
C ILE A 88 4.07 12.56 2.69
N ARG A 89 3.79 11.96 3.86
CA ARG A 89 3.22 12.66 5.01
C ARG A 89 4.10 13.82 5.47
N ALA A 90 5.40 13.58 5.66
CA ALA A 90 6.35 14.62 6.05
C ALA A 90 6.38 15.78 5.04
N TYR A 91 6.33 15.49 3.74
CA TYR A 91 6.24 16.52 2.70
C TYR A 91 4.91 17.27 2.76
N LEU A 92 3.79 16.59 2.95
CA LEU A 92 2.48 17.23 3.01
C LEU A 92 2.35 18.17 4.22
N GLU A 93 2.95 17.81 5.35
CA GLU A 93 3.00 18.60 6.59
C GLU A 93 3.97 19.77 6.50
N THR A 94 5.22 19.51 6.09
CA THR A 94 6.31 20.51 6.14
C THR A 94 6.47 21.32 4.86
N LYS A 95 5.90 20.83 3.74
CA LYS A 95 6.13 21.32 2.38
C LYS A 95 7.62 21.40 1.99
N ASN A 96 8.49 20.66 2.69
CA ASN A 96 9.92 20.67 2.46
C ASN A 96 10.33 19.58 1.46
N PRO A 97 10.86 19.93 0.27
CA PRO A 97 11.34 18.96 -0.71
C PRO A 97 12.53 18.09 -0.27
N SER A 98 13.31 18.52 0.73
CA SER A 98 14.53 17.83 1.14
C SER A 98 14.26 16.43 1.71
N VAL A 99 13.02 16.14 2.11
CA VAL A 99 12.59 14.80 2.56
C VAL A 99 12.75 13.73 1.47
N PHE A 100 12.95 14.12 0.21
CA PHE A 100 13.16 13.22 -0.91
C PHE A 100 14.61 13.14 -1.41
N ASP A 101 15.57 13.86 -0.82
CA ASP A 101 16.93 13.97 -1.37
C ASP A 101 17.60 12.60 -1.57
N GLY A 102 17.50 11.70 -0.59
CA GLY A 102 18.01 10.32 -0.71
C GLY A 102 17.24 9.39 -1.66
N LEU A 103 16.29 9.91 -2.44
CA LEU A 103 15.54 9.18 -3.47
C LEU A 103 15.68 9.80 -4.86
N LYS A 104 16.36 10.94 -4.98
CA LYS A 104 16.59 11.58 -6.28
C LYS A 104 17.45 10.67 -7.14
N LYS A 105 17.18 10.66 -8.44
CA LYS A 105 18.10 10.02 -9.39
C LYS A 105 19.38 10.86 -9.40
N ASP A 106 20.51 10.18 -9.29
CA ASP A 106 21.79 10.80 -9.63
C ASP A 106 21.72 11.19 -11.11
N ASN A 107 22.00 12.46 -11.40
CA ASN A 107 22.15 12.95 -12.77
C ASN A 107 23.54 12.64 -13.28
#